data_AF-A0A821IZB1-F1
#
_entry.id   AF-A0A821IZB1-F1
#
_cell.length_a   1.000
_cell.length_b   1.000
_cell.length_c   1.000
_cell.angle_alpha   90.00
_cell.angle_beta   90.00
_cell.angle_gamma   90.00
#
_symmetry.space_group_name_H-M   'P 1'
#
loop_
_entity.id
_entity.type
_entity.pdbx_description
1 polymer ?
#
loop_
_entity_poly.entity_id
_entity_poly.type
_entity_poly.pdbx_seq_one_letter_code
_entity_poly.pdbx_strand_id
1 'polypeptide(L)'
;MLSLLQSSSPSSILLASLDEARMQMATEGRARLTITLALAQKARDAIRKTDGLWCYGDELIGVTGIFAIDPSKLIIRVNDIGLSGFKASEILRNEYKVDVEFADLRQIICSLTIADTESTTDLLIDALNHLSKHHRQTHHTDFMLIKLPNGLPRSVINVRDAYFTTKTRRVSLNEGVGHVLVESIIPYPPGVPLLVPGEIMEQHHLDFLRYFLDKGGYLVGMADPNFRTVSIVDS
;
A
#
# COMPACT_ATOMS: atom_id res chain seq x y z
N MET A 1 25.96 19.24 -0.15
CA MET A 1 25.02 18.21 0.34
C MET A 1 24.30 17.51 -0.82
N LEU A 2 23.74 18.23 -1.80
CA LEU A 2 23.18 17.64 -3.04
C LEU A 2 24.19 16.80 -3.85
N SER A 3 25.45 17.25 -3.94
CA SER A 3 26.53 16.54 -4.64
C SER A 3 26.90 15.16 -4.06
N LEU A 4 26.47 14.83 -2.83
CA LEU A 4 26.68 13.50 -2.25
C LEU A 4 25.65 12.47 -2.74
N LEU A 5 24.51 12.93 -3.25
CA LEU A 5 23.36 12.10 -3.64
C LEU A 5 23.08 12.15 -5.16
N GLN A 6 23.59 13.16 -5.85
CA GLN A 6 23.37 13.36 -7.28
C GLN A 6 24.56 12.85 -8.11
N SER A 7 24.25 12.27 -9.26
CA SER A 7 25.25 11.96 -10.28
C SER A 7 25.96 13.23 -10.74
N SER A 8 27.27 13.15 -10.96
CA SER A 8 28.04 14.22 -11.62
C SER A 8 27.64 14.42 -13.09
N SER A 9 26.89 13.47 -13.66
CA SER A 9 26.37 13.50 -15.03
C SER A 9 24.86 13.27 -14.99
N PRO A 10 24.05 14.28 -14.60
CA PRO A 10 22.60 14.13 -14.53
C PRO A 10 22.00 13.95 -15.93
N SER A 11 20.90 13.20 -16.03
CA SER A 11 20.19 13.02 -17.30
C SER A 11 19.47 14.30 -17.69
N SER A 12 19.91 14.95 -18.78
CA SER A 12 19.27 16.15 -19.31
C SER A 12 17.81 15.94 -19.70
N ILE A 13 17.44 14.72 -20.10
CA ILE A 13 16.04 14.38 -20.45
C ILE A 13 15.15 14.39 -19.20
N LEU A 14 15.62 13.84 -18.08
CA LEU A 14 14.87 13.86 -16.82
C LEU A 14 14.77 15.29 -16.25
N LEU A 15 15.82 16.10 -16.41
CA LEU A 15 15.78 17.50 -16.00
C LEU A 15 14.79 18.31 -16.84
N ALA A 16 14.77 18.09 -18.16
CA ALA A 16 13.82 18.71 -19.05
C ALA A 16 12.38 18.32 -18.73
N SER A 17 12.10 17.04 -18.45
CA SER A 17 10.74 16.60 -18.09
C SER A 17 10.25 17.17 -16.76
N LEU A 18 11.14 17.35 -15.79
CA LEU A 18 10.81 18.02 -14.53
C LEU A 18 10.48 19.51 -14.73
N ASP A 19 11.24 20.21 -15.58
CA ASP A 19 10.94 21.62 -15.88
C ASP A 19 9.62 21.77 -16.66
N GLU A 20 9.34 20.85 -17.58
CA GLU A 20 8.06 20.78 -18.29
C GLU A 20 6.88 20.51 -17.33
N ALA A 21 7.01 19.53 -16.43
CA ALA A 21 5.99 19.24 -15.42
C ALA A 21 5.72 20.46 -14.51
N ARG A 22 6.77 21.17 -14.10
CA ARG A 22 6.66 22.42 -13.34
C ARG A 22 5.94 23.50 -14.14
N MET A 23 6.31 23.70 -15.41
CA MET A 23 5.66 24.68 -16.30
C MET A 23 4.18 24.35 -16.47
N GLN A 24 3.82 23.09 -16.76
CA GLN A 24 2.44 22.65 -16.94
C GLN A 24 1.60 22.93 -15.68
N MET A 25 2.14 22.70 -14.48
CA MET A 25 1.44 23.03 -13.24
C MET A 25 1.31 24.53 -13.00
N ALA A 26 2.29 25.33 -13.40
CA ALA A 26 2.24 26.78 -13.28
C ALA A 26 1.23 27.43 -14.25
N THR A 27 1.13 26.92 -15.48
CA THR A 27 0.29 27.51 -16.54
C THR A 27 -1.11 26.90 -16.60
N GLU A 28 -1.24 25.60 -16.36
CA GLU A 28 -2.47 24.83 -16.62
C GLU A 28 -2.96 24.03 -15.40
N GLY A 29 -2.17 23.97 -14.32
CA GLY A 29 -2.40 23.05 -13.20
C GLY A 29 -3.78 23.19 -12.57
N ARG A 30 -4.24 24.43 -12.36
CA ARG A 30 -5.56 24.68 -11.75
C ARG A 30 -6.70 24.12 -12.62
N ALA A 31 -6.65 24.34 -13.93
CA ALA A 31 -7.68 23.85 -14.85
C ALA A 31 -7.66 22.32 -14.92
N ARG A 32 -6.47 21.71 -15.06
CA ARG A 32 -6.30 20.25 -15.13
C ARG A 32 -6.74 19.54 -13.85
N LEU A 33 -6.35 20.04 -12.69
CA LEU A 33 -6.77 19.48 -11.40
C LEU A 33 -8.28 19.66 -11.18
N THR A 34 -8.87 20.78 -11.60
CA THR A 34 -10.33 20.97 -11.53
C THR A 34 -11.06 19.86 -12.30
N ILE A 35 -10.58 19.53 -13.50
CA ILE A 35 -11.13 18.41 -14.30
C ILE A 35 -10.90 17.08 -13.57
N THR A 36 -9.68 16.82 -13.11
CA THR A 36 -9.31 15.57 -12.40
C THR A 36 -10.22 15.32 -11.18
N LEU A 37 -10.46 16.35 -10.37
CA LEU A 37 -11.31 16.26 -9.19
C LEU A 37 -12.79 16.05 -9.56
N ALA A 38 -13.27 16.68 -10.64
CA ALA A 38 -14.62 16.46 -11.16
C ALA A 38 -14.80 15.00 -11.67
N LEU A 39 -13.80 14.47 -12.38
CA LEU A 39 -13.79 13.06 -12.82
C LEU A 39 -13.77 12.10 -11.63
N ALA A 40 -12.93 12.38 -10.62
CA ALA A 40 -12.86 11.55 -9.42
C ALA A 40 -14.18 11.55 -8.65
N GLN A 41 -14.84 12.70 -8.55
CA GLN A 41 -16.16 12.78 -7.94
C GLN A 41 -17.22 12.02 -8.75
N LYS A 42 -17.25 12.19 -10.08
CA LYS A 42 -18.12 11.42 -10.99
C LYS A 42 -17.94 9.91 -10.77
N ALA A 43 -16.69 9.44 -10.75
CA ALA A 43 -16.36 8.04 -10.53
C ALA A 43 -16.81 7.56 -9.16
N ARG A 44 -16.52 8.33 -8.10
CA ARG A 44 -16.93 8.00 -6.73
C ARG A 44 -18.45 7.82 -6.62
N ASP A 45 -19.20 8.75 -7.20
CA ASP A 45 -20.67 8.71 -7.18
C ASP A 45 -21.24 7.56 -8.02
N ALA A 46 -20.61 7.22 -9.14
CA ALA A 46 -20.99 6.07 -9.96
C ALA A 46 -20.72 4.75 -9.22
N ILE A 47 -19.52 4.58 -8.65
CA ILE A 47 -19.12 3.36 -7.93
C ILE A 47 -20.00 3.13 -6.70
N ARG A 48 -20.39 4.20 -5.98
CA ARG A 48 -21.32 4.09 -4.83
C ARG A 48 -22.72 3.60 -5.21
N LYS A 49 -23.12 3.75 -6.48
CA LYS A 49 -24.39 3.22 -7.00
C LYS A 49 -24.25 1.78 -7.49
N THR A 50 -23.04 1.25 -7.59
CA THR A 50 -22.79 -0.13 -7.96
C THR A 50 -23.02 -1.05 -6.76
N ASP A 51 -23.98 -1.97 -6.88
CA ASP A 51 -24.29 -2.93 -5.83
C ASP A 51 -23.05 -3.70 -5.36
N GLY A 52 -22.85 -3.80 -4.04
CA GLY A 52 -21.74 -4.55 -3.44
C GLY A 52 -20.36 -3.88 -3.53
N LEU A 53 -20.26 -2.69 -4.12
CA LEU A 53 -19.05 -1.87 -4.01
C LEU A 53 -19.27 -0.74 -3.01
N TRP A 54 -18.20 -0.36 -2.32
CA TRP A 54 -18.19 0.82 -1.48
C TRP A 54 -16.99 1.67 -1.86
N CYS A 55 -17.21 2.94 -2.21
CA CYS A 55 -16.13 3.91 -2.36
C CYS A 55 -16.15 4.87 -1.19
N TYR A 56 -15.10 4.85 -0.36
CA TYR A 56 -14.99 5.72 0.81
C TYR A 56 -14.97 7.18 0.40
N GLY A 57 -15.34 8.10 1.28
CA GLY A 57 -15.31 9.54 1.06
C GLY A 57 -15.43 10.29 2.37
N ASP A 58 -16.00 11.49 2.33
CA ASP A 58 -16.04 12.45 3.44
C ASP A 58 -16.60 11.88 4.76
N GLU A 59 -17.36 10.78 4.72
CA GLU A 59 -17.81 10.07 5.92
C GLU A 59 -16.67 9.58 6.84
N LEU A 60 -15.44 9.50 6.35
CA LEU A 60 -14.28 9.16 7.17
C LEU A 60 -13.67 10.36 7.90
N ILE A 61 -14.03 11.60 7.54
CA ILE A 61 -13.46 12.81 8.17
C ILE A 61 -13.89 12.86 9.65
N GLY A 62 -12.91 13.07 10.53
CA GLY A 62 -13.09 13.05 11.99
C GLY A 62 -13.11 11.67 12.62
N VAL A 63 -13.15 10.59 11.83
CA VAL A 63 -13.05 9.22 12.32
C VAL A 63 -11.58 8.86 12.50
N THR A 64 -11.19 8.30 13.65
CA THR A 64 -9.84 7.78 13.90
C THR A 64 -8.69 8.76 13.61
N GLY A 65 -8.93 10.07 13.73
CA GLY A 65 -7.93 11.12 13.48
C GLY A 65 -7.75 11.52 12.01
N ILE A 66 -8.66 11.12 11.11
CA ILE A 66 -8.63 11.53 9.70
C ILE A 66 -9.05 13.00 9.59
N PHE A 67 -8.13 13.87 9.17
CA PHE A 67 -8.39 15.31 9.02
C PHE A 67 -9.09 15.66 7.70
N ALA A 68 -8.61 15.10 6.59
CA ALA A 68 -9.13 15.34 5.25
C ALA A 68 -8.82 14.15 4.34
N ILE A 69 -9.47 14.12 3.18
CA ILE A 69 -9.31 13.07 2.18
C ILE A 69 -8.87 13.72 0.88
N ASP A 70 -7.95 13.08 0.17
CA ASP A 70 -7.62 13.45 -1.20
C ASP A 70 -8.70 12.90 -2.15
N PRO A 71 -9.53 13.75 -2.79
CA PRO A 71 -10.62 13.27 -3.63
C PRO A 71 -10.15 12.52 -4.88
N SER A 72 -8.90 12.72 -5.31
CA SER A 72 -8.31 12.03 -6.46
C SER A 72 -8.00 10.54 -6.19
N LYS A 73 -7.99 10.13 -4.92
CA LYS A 73 -7.82 8.73 -4.51
C LYS A 73 -9.19 8.06 -4.32
N LEU A 74 -9.48 7.06 -5.14
CA LEU A 74 -10.66 6.21 -5.01
C LEU A 74 -10.28 4.96 -4.22
N ILE A 75 -10.72 4.87 -2.97
CA ILE A 75 -10.53 3.67 -2.14
C ILE A 75 -11.82 2.87 -2.22
N ILE A 76 -11.75 1.67 -2.82
CA ILE A 76 -12.92 0.89 -3.22
C ILE A 76 -12.89 -0.47 -2.54
N ARG A 77 -13.83 -0.72 -1.64
CA ARG A 77 -14.04 -2.03 -1.01
C ARG A 77 -14.73 -2.98 -1.99
N VAL A 78 -14.18 -4.19 -2.12
CA VAL A 78 -14.65 -5.21 -3.07
C VAL A 78 -15.10 -6.51 -2.40
N ASN A 79 -15.00 -6.61 -1.08
CA ASN A 79 -15.35 -7.85 -0.37
C ASN A 79 -16.83 -8.22 -0.43
N ASP A 80 -17.73 -7.24 -0.55
CA ASP A 80 -19.17 -7.52 -0.59
C ASP A 80 -19.60 -8.13 -1.93
N ILE A 81 -18.73 -8.11 -2.95
CA ILE A 81 -18.86 -8.88 -4.19
C ILE A 81 -18.05 -10.18 -4.16
N GLY A 82 -17.56 -10.63 -2.99
CA GLY A 82 -16.88 -11.91 -2.81
C GLY A 82 -15.43 -11.95 -3.30
N LEU A 83 -14.82 -10.80 -3.63
CA LEU A 83 -13.43 -10.71 -4.09
C LEU A 83 -12.55 -10.09 -3.02
N SER A 84 -11.30 -10.56 -2.91
CA SER A 84 -10.24 -9.78 -2.27
C SER A 84 -9.78 -8.66 -3.20
N GLY A 85 -9.17 -7.61 -2.65
CA GLY A 85 -8.57 -6.54 -3.45
C GLY A 85 -7.51 -7.08 -4.42
N PHE A 86 -6.70 -8.06 -4.00
CA PHE A 86 -5.72 -8.72 -4.89
C PHE A 86 -6.38 -9.37 -6.10
N LYS A 87 -7.47 -10.12 -5.88
CA LYS A 87 -8.14 -10.81 -6.98
C LYS A 87 -8.85 -9.83 -7.90
N ALA A 88 -9.47 -8.79 -7.34
CA ALA A 88 -10.06 -7.72 -8.13
C ALA A 88 -9.00 -7.00 -8.98
N SER A 89 -7.84 -6.67 -8.41
CA SER A 89 -6.69 -6.08 -9.12
C SER A 89 -6.20 -6.96 -10.28
N GLU A 90 -6.06 -8.27 -10.06
CA GLU A 90 -5.66 -9.21 -11.10
C GLU A 90 -6.65 -9.25 -12.27
N ILE A 91 -7.96 -9.32 -11.97
CA ILE A 91 -9.03 -9.33 -12.99
C ILE A 91 -9.04 -8.02 -13.76
N LEU A 92 -9.04 -6.87 -13.07
CA LEU A 92 -9.00 -5.53 -13.67
C LEU A 92 -7.82 -5.38 -14.64
N ARG A 93 -6.63 -5.82 -14.23
CA ARG A 93 -5.42 -5.76 -15.06
C ARG A 93 -5.52 -6.66 -16.28
N ASN A 94 -5.89 -7.93 -16.08
CA ASN A 94 -5.77 -8.94 -17.12
C ASN A 94 -6.91 -8.87 -18.14
N GLU A 95 -8.13 -8.60 -17.69
CA GLU A 95 -9.32 -8.60 -18.54
C GLU A 95 -9.68 -7.20 -19.05
N TYR A 96 -9.56 -6.17 -18.20
CA TYR A 96 -10.01 -4.80 -18.52
C TYR A 96 -8.86 -3.83 -18.82
N LYS A 97 -7.61 -4.26 -18.66
CA LYS A 97 -6.41 -3.43 -18.83
C LYS A 97 -6.39 -2.20 -17.92
N VAL A 98 -7.03 -2.32 -16.75
CA VAL A 98 -7.05 -1.30 -15.71
C VAL A 98 -6.07 -1.71 -14.62
N ASP A 99 -5.04 -0.89 -14.42
CA ASP A 99 -4.12 -1.07 -13.31
C ASP A 99 -4.56 -0.26 -12.09
N VAL A 100 -4.45 -0.86 -10.90
CA VAL A 100 -4.76 -0.20 -9.63
C VAL A 100 -3.45 0.16 -8.94
N GLU A 101 -3.43 1.27 -8.22
CA GLU A 101 -2.24 1.72 -7.50
C GLU A 101 -1.87 0.73 -6.39
N PHE A 102 -2.88 0.22 -5.69
CA PHE A 102 -2.70 -0.63 -4.52
C PHE A 102 -3.89 -1.56 -4.33
N ALA A 103 -3.63 -2.72 -3.73
CA ALA A 103 -4.64 -3.70 -3.38
C ALA A 103 -4.28 -4.37 -2.06
N ASP A 104 -5.30 -4.66 -1.25
CA ASP A 104 -5.17 -5.47 -0.05
C ASP A 104 -6.25 -6.57 0.04
N LEU A 105 -6.44 -7.15 1.22
CA LEU A 105 -7.44 -8.19 1.45
C LEU A 105 -8.89 -7.70 1.29
N ARG A 106 -9.13 -6.39 1.31
CA ARG A 106 -10.47 -5.77 1.38
C ARG A 106 -10.81 -4.82 0.25
N GLN A 107 -9.81 -4.10 -0.24
CA GLN A 107 -10.01 -2.96 -1.09
C GLN A 107 -8.91 -2.81 -2.13
N ILE A 108 -9.23 -2.04 -3.16
CA ILE A 108 -8.31 -1.51 -4.15
C ILE A 108 -8.26 0.01 -4.05
N ILE A 109 -7.15 0.60 -4.47
CA ILE A 109 -6.98 2.05 -4.58
C ILE A 109 -6.68 2.40 -6.04
N CYS A 110 -7.48 3.30 -6.60
CA CYS A 110 -7.24 3.89 -7.91
C CYS A 110 -6.92 5.37 -7.76
N SER A 111 -5.82 5.83 -8.36
CA SER A 111 -5.46 7.24 -8.44
C SER A 111 -5.93 7.83 -9.76
N LEU A 112 -6.68 8.93 -9.69
CA LEU A 112 -6.89 9.78 -10.86
C LEU A 112 -5.85 10.90 -10.86
N THR A 113 -5.34 11.19 -12.05
CA THR A 113 -4.27 12.15 -12.29
C THR A 113 -4.69 13.16 -13.35
N ILE A 114 -3.86 14.18 -13.56
CA ILE A 114 -4.06 15.17 -14.64
C ILE A 114 -3.99 14.60 -16.05
N ALA A 115 -3.63 13.32 -16.20
CA ALA A 115 -3.61 12.59 -17.46
C ALA A 115 -4.91 11.80 -17.71
N ASP A 116 -5.77 11.65 -16.71
CA ASP A 116 -7.02 10.93 -16.84
C ASP A 116 -8.09 11.74 -17.57
N THR A 117 -8.91 11.02 -18.33
CA THR A 117 -9.98 11.58 -19.15
C THR A 117 -11.31 10.97 -18.75
N GLU A 118 -12.40 11.49 -19.32
CA GLU A 118 -13.71 10.84 -19.20
C GLU A 118 -13.66 9.38 -19.68
N SER A 119 -12.95 9.10 -20.78
CA SER A 119 -12.87 7.74 -21.33
C SER A 119 -12.10 6.77 -20.43
N THR A 120 -11.00 7.19 -19.79
CA THR A 120 -10.28 6.32 -18.83
C THR A 120 -11.09 6.11 -17.55
N THR A 121 -11.79 7.16 -17.11
CA THR A 121 -12.68 7.11 -15.94
C THR A 121 -13.88 6.20 -16.18
N ASP A 122 -14.52 6.29 -17.34
CA ASP A 122 -15.68 5.48 -17.70
C ASP A 122 -15.28 4.01 -17.87
N LEU A 123 -14.10 3.72 -18.43
CA LEU A 123 -13.55 2.36 -18.50
C LEU A 123 -13.42 1.73 -17.09
N LEU A 124 -12.92 2.48 -16.10
CA LEU A 124 -12.83 2.00 -14.72
C LEU A 124 -14.22 1.71 -14.14
N ILE A 125 -15.17 2.62 -14.31
CA ILE A 125 -16.55 2.46 -13.80
C ILE A 125 -17.21 1.23 -14.43
N ASP A 126 -17.09 1.06 -15.74
CA ASP A 126 -17.68 -0.06 -16.47
C ASP A 126 -17.06 -1.39 -16.07
N ALA A 127 -15.73 -1.44 -15.89
CA ALA A 127 -15.03 -2.62 -15.40
C ALA A 127 -15.55 -3.02 -14.01
N LEU A 128 -15.63 -2.07 -13.07
CA LEU A 128 -16.13 -2.32 -11.71
C LEU A 128 -17.59 -2.77 -11.69
N ASN A 129 -18.44 -2.17 -12.52
CA ASN A 129 -19.82 -2.61 -12.72
C ASN A 129 -19.91 -4.05 -13.23
N HIS A 130 -19.03 -4.41 -14.17
CA HIS A 130 -18.98 -5.77 -14.69
C HIS A 130 -18.49 -6.78 -13.65
N LEU A 131 -17.46 -6.43 -12.88
CA LEU A 131 -16.97 -7.25 -11.75
C LEU A 131 -18.07 -7.52 -10.72
N SER A 132 -18.79 -6.47 -10.30
CA SER A 132 -19.89 -6.60 -9.34
C SER A 132 -20.97 -7.57 -9.83
N LYS A 133 -21.37 -7.48 -11.10
CA LYS A 133 -22.39 -8.35 -11.69
C LYS A 133 -21.99 -9.82 -11.77
N HIS A 134 -20.71 -10.11 -12.06
CA HIS A 134 -20.25 -11.48 -12.33
C HIS A 134 -19.79 -12.24 -11.07
N HIS A 135 -19.30 -11.53 -10.05
CA HIS A 135 -18.66 -12.17 -8.90
C HIS A 135 -19.49 -12.21 -7.63
N ARG A 136 -20.67 -11.60 -7.62
CA ARG A 136 -21.54 -11.58 -6.43
C ARG A 136 -21.84 -13.00 -5.93
N GLN A 137 -21.10 -13.41 -4.90
CA GLN A 137 -21.34 -14.63 -4.15
C GLN A 137 -22.05 -14.28 -2.83
N THR A 138 -22.93 -15.18 -2.39
CA THR A 138 -23.66 -15.09 -1.12
C THR A 138 -22.78 -15.36 0.11
N HIS A 139 -21.52 -15.73 -0.08
CA HIS A 139 -20.58 -16.02 0.99
C HIS A 139 -19.67 -14.82 1.24
N HIS A 140 -19.96 -14.09 2.31
CA HIS A 140 -19.03 -13.13 2.88
C HIS A 140 -17.79 -13.89 3.35
N THR A 141 -16.68 -13.76 2.63
CA THR A 141 -15.38 -14.11 3.17
C THR A 141 -15.09 -13.11 4.28
N ASP A 142 -15.16 -13.58 5.52
CA ASP A 142 -14.81 -12.79 6.69
C ASP A 142 -13.29 -12.59 6.70
N PHE A 143 -12.84 -11.58 5.97
CA PHE A 143 -11.48 -11.07 6.08
C PHE A 143 -11.39 -10.32 7.41
N MET A 144 -11.34 -11.09 8.51
CA MET A 144 -11.21 -10.56 9.86
C MET A 144 -10.08 -9.55 9.91
N LEU A 145 -10.37 -8.39 10.51
CA LEU A 145 -9.39 -7.33 10.78
C LEU A 145 -8.18 -7.97 11.47
N ILE A 146 -7.04 -7.93 10.79
CA ILE A 146 -5.77 -8.37 11.35
C ILE A 146 -5.51 -7.46 12.56
N LYS A 147 -5.53 -8.02 13.78
CA LYS A 147 -5.16 -7.25 14.97
C LYS A 147 -3.68 -6.95 14.90
N LEU A 148 -3.33 -5.68 14.73
CA LEU A 148 -1.95 -5.23 14.82
C LEU A 148 -1.39 -5.52 16.22
N PRO A 149 -0.08 -5.77 16.33
CA PRO A 149 0.67 -5.68 17.58
C PRO A 149 0.31 -4.42 18.37
N ASN A 150 0.18 -4.58 19.68
CA ASN A 150 -0.15 -3.47 20.56
C ASN A 150 1.12 -2.65 20.86
N GLY A 151 1.05 -1.35 20.60
CA GLY A 151 2.15 -0.43 20.89
C GLY A 151 3.26 -0.45 19.83
N LEU A 152 4.28 0.38 20.04
CA LEU A 152 5.47 0.40 19.20
C LEU A 152 6.48 -0.64 19.70
N PRO A 153 7.24 -1.29 18.79
CA PRO A 153 8.33 -2.16 19.18
C PRO A 153 9.35 -1.42 20.06
N ARG A 154 10.01 -2.16 20.95
CA ARG A 154 11.04 -1.58 21.83
C ARG A 154 12.34 -1.35 21.07
N SER A 155 12.67 -0.09 20.84
CA SER A 155 13.98 0.34 20.30
C SER A 155 15.07 0.23 21.36
N VAL A 156 16.15 -0.50 21.07
CA VAL A 156 17.30 -0.72 21.99
C VAL A 156 18.54 -0.01 21.52
N ILE A 157 18.83 -0.07 20.22
CA ILE A 157 19.91 0.66 19.57
C ILE A 157 19.33 1.43 18.39
N ASN A 158 20.01 2.49 17.95
CA ASN A 158 19.54 3.23 16.80
C ASN A 158 19.72 2.41 15.50
N VAL A 159 18.89 2.74 14.50
CA VAL A 159 18.84 2.02 13.22
C VAL A 159 20.20 1.98 12.52
N ARG A 160 21.00 3.05 12.61
CA ARG A 160 22.33 3.12 11.99
C ARG A 160 23.27 2.08 12.59
N ASP A 161 23.36 2.02 13.91
CA ASP A 161 24.26 1.11 14.61
C ASP A 161 23.82 -0.34 14.42
N ALA A 162 22.51 -0.61 14.43
CA ALA A 162 21.97 -1.93 14.10
C ALA A 162 22.31 -2.36 12.67
N TYR A 163 22.22 -1.44 11.71
CA TYR A 163 22.45 -1.74 10.30
C TYR A 163 23.94 -1.95 9.97
N PHE A 164 24.85 -1.19 10.61
CA PHE A 164 26.29 -1.25 10.34
C PHE A 164 27.08 -2.17 11.28
N THR A 165 26.42 -2.84 12.24
CA THR A 165 27.11 -3.77 13.13
C THR A 165 27.65 -4.98 12.37
N THR A 166 28.88 -5.39 12.71
CA THR A 166 29.47 -6.64 12.22
C THR A 166 29.17 -7.82 13.14
N LYS A 167 28.70 -7.55 14.36
CA LYS A 167 28.31 -8.56 15.34
C LYS A 167 26.88 -9.01 15.07
N THR A 168 26.73 -9.93 14.13
CA THR A 168 25.42 -10.45 13.72
C THR A 168 25.40 -11.97 13.74
N ARG A 169 24.25 -12.53 14.11
CA ARG A 169 23.99 -13.97 14.08
C ARG A 169 22.65 -14.22 13.41
N ARG A 170 22.60 -15.19 12.48
CA ARG A 170 21.35 -15.64 11.88
C ARG A 170 20.78 -16.79 12.70
N VAL A 171 19.51 -16.66 13.06
CA VAL A 171 18.81 -17.59 13.95
C VAL A 171 17.45 -17.97 13.38
N SER A 172 16.84 -19.04 13.89
CA SER A 172 15.45 -19.32 13.55
C SER A 172 14.52 -18.21 14.07
N LEU A 173 13.34 -18.05 13.47
CA LEU A 173 12.38 -17.03 13.93
C LEU A 173 12.02 -17.15 15.41
N ASN A 174 11.88 -18.37 15.91
CA ASN A 174 11.56 -18.61 17.32
C ASN A 174 12.71 -18.15 18.24
N GLU A 175 13.96 -18.40 17.83
CA GLU A 175 15.13 -17.95 18.60
C GLU A 175 15.36 -16.44 18.48
N GLY A 176 14.94 -15.81 17.39
CA GLY A 176 15.00 -14.36 17.23
C GLY A 176 14.09 -13.59 18.18
N VAL A 177 13.09 -14.25 18.77
CA VAL A 177 12.22 -13.63 19.76
C VAL A 177 13.04 -13.18 20.98
N GLY A 178 12.79 -11.96 21.44
CA GLY A 178 13.50 -11.32 22.55
C GLY A 178 14.85 -10.69 22.17
N HIS A 179 15.28 -10.80 20.92
CA HIS A 179 16.57 -10.29 20.45
C HIS A 179 16.41 -9.06 19.56
N VAL A 180 17.48 -8.26 19.50
CA VAL A 180 17.55 -7.04 18.68
C VAL A 180 17.79 -7.43 17.22
N LEU A 181 16.89 -7.00 16.32
CA LEU A 181 16.99 -7.27 14.89
C LEU A 181 18.02 -6.38 14.21
N VAL A 182 18.63 -6.88 13.14
CA VAL A 182 19.51 -6.09 12.24
C VAL A 182 18.95 -5.94 10.83
N GLU A 183 17.73 -6.40 10.60
CA GLU A 183 17.01 -6.29 9.33
C GLU A 183 15.58 -5.81 9.56
N SER A 184 14.94 -5.28 8.52
CA SER A 184 13.55 -4.84 8.58
C SER A 184 12.60 -6.00 8.28
N ILE A 185 11.46 -6.03 8.96
CA ILE A 185 10.36 -6.94 8.62
C ILE A 185 9.15 -6.10 8.22
N ILE A 186 8.80 -6.15 6.94
CA ILE A 186 7.78 -5.28 6.34
C ILE A 186 6.66 -6.16 5.78
N PRO A 187 5.51 -6.27 6.47
CA PRO A 187 4.32 -6.90 5.94
C PRO A 187 3.79 -6.12 4.74
N TYR A 188 3.56 -6.81 3.62
CA TYR A 188 2.96 -6.23 2.44
C TYR A 188 1.72 -7.01 2.03
N PRO A 189 0.57 -6.34 1.89
CA PRO A 189 0.25 -4.95 2.25
C PRO A 189 0.18 -4.71 3.77
N PRO A 190 0.40 -3.47 4.28
CA PRO A 190 0.47 -2.21 3.54
C PRO A 190 1.86 -1.80 3.05
N GLY A 191 2.91 -2.57 3.35
CA GLY A 191 4.29 -2.19 2.99
C GLY A 191 4.92 -1.18 3.94
N VAL A 192 4.39 -1.06 5.15
CA VAL A 192 4.96 -0.25 6.24
C VAL A 192 5.74 -1.17 7.16
N PRO A 193 6.96 -0.80 7.60
CA PRO A 193 7.74 -1.63 8.51
C PRO A 193 6.98 -1.96 9.78
N LEU A 194 6.87 -3.26 10.10
CA LEU A 194 6.43 -3.71 11.41
C LEU A 194 7.57 -3.64 12.42
N LEU A 195 8.76 -4.02 11.97
CA LEU A 195 9.99 -3.99 12.74
C LEU A 195 11.12 -3.39 11.88
N VAL A 196 11.96 -2.56 12.50
CA VAL A 196 13.16 -1.99 11.90
C VAL A 196 14.43 -2.42 12.65
N PRO A 197 15.62 -2.34 12.03
CA PRO A 197 16.87 -2.65 12.71
C PRO A 197 17.03 -1.84 14.00
N GLY A 198 17.44 -2.52 15.07
CA GLY A 198 17.64 -1.94 16.40
C GLY A 198 16.45 -2.12 17.35
N GLU A 199 15.34 -2.64 16.86
CA GLU A 199 14.17 -3.03 17.66
C GLU A 199 14.22 -4.50 18.08
N ILE A 200 13.50 -4.83 19.16
CA ILE A 200 13.35 -6.22 19.61
C ILE A 200 12.10 -6.87 19.01
N MET A 201 12.28 -8.06 18.44
CA MET A 201 11.15 -8.90 18.03
C MET A 201 10.55 -9.60 19.25
N GLU A 202 9.40 -9.15 19.72
CA GLU A 202 8.62 -9.87 20.74
C GLU A 202 7.69 -10.94 20.15
N GLN A 203 7.23 -11.88 20.97
CA GLN A 203 6.40 -13.02 20.55
C GLN A 203 5.16 -12.60 19.76
N HIS A 204 4.49 -11.55 20.20
CA HIS A 204 3.25 -11.08 19.57
C HIS A 204 3.48 -10.53 18.15
N HIS A 205 4.69 -10.06 17.82
CA HIS A 205 5.04 -9.69 16.44
C HIS A 205 5.14 -10.93 15.56
N LEU A 206 5.81 -11.98 16.05
CA LEU A 206 5.94 -13.25 15.32
C LEU A 206 4.58 -13.91 15.08
N ASP A 207 3.69 -13.86 16.07
CA ASP A 207 2.33 -14.41 15.96
C ASP A 207 1.51 -13.65 14.90
N PHE A 208 1.59 -12.32 14.89
CA PHE A 208 0.98 -11.49 13.84
C PHE A 208 1.53 -11.82 12.46
N LEU A 209 2.85 -11.92 12.29
CA LEU A 209 3.48 -12.19 11.00
C LEU A 209 3.07 -13.56 10.44
N ARG A 210 3.01 -14.59 11.29
CA ARG A 210 2.52 -15.93 10.90
C ARG A 210 1.06 -15.88 10.44
N TYR A 211 0.21 -15.22 11.21
CA TYR A 211 -1.20 -15.04 10.84
C TYR A 211 -1.34 -14.26 9.53
N PHE A 212 -0.55 -13.21 9.35
CA PHE A 212 -0.54 -12.39 8.13
C PHE A 212 -0.18 -13.19 6.88
N LEU A 213 0.86 -14.02 6.97
CA LEU A 213 1.29 -14.93 5.90
C LEU A 213 0.23 -16.00 5.59
N ASP A 214 -0.43 -16.56 6.62
CA ASP A 214 -1.54 -17.51 6.45
C ASP A 214 -2.71 -16.89 5.66
N LYS A 215 -2.92 -15.58 5.77
CA LYS A 215 -3.93 -14.85 4.99
C LYS A 215 -3.47 -14.42 3.59
N GLY A 216 -2.31 -14.89 3.14
CA GLY A 216 -1.79 -14.63 1.80
C GLY A 216 -1.03 -13.31 1.65
N GLY A 217 -0.73 -12.63 2.75
CA GLY A 217 0.26 -11.55 2.74
C GLY A 217 1.67 -12.08 2.48
N TYR A 218 2.61 -11.18 2.15
CA TYR A 218 4.02 -11.52 2.03
C TYR A 218 4.90 -10.51 2.74
N LEU A 219 6.16 -10.87 2.98
CA LEU A 219 7.10 -10.03 3.74
C LEU A 219 8.20 -9.48 2.82
N VAL A 220 8.64 -8.26 3.10
CA VAL A 220 9.74 -7.57 2.42
C VAL A 220 10.75 -7.10 3.46
N GLY A 221 12.01 -6.91 3.05
CA GLY A 221 13.08 -6.34 3.88
C GLY A 221 13.93 -7.37 4.64
N MET A 222 13.50 -8.62 4.68
CA MET A 222 14.24 -9.70 5.32
C MET A 222 15.33 -10.27 4.40
N ALA A 223 16.47 -10.67 4.98
CA ALA A 223 17.52 -11.35 4.23
C ALA A 223 17.10 -12.76 3.80
N ASP A 224 16.21 -13.42 4.55
CA ASP A 224 15.59 -14.68 4.16
C ASP A 224 14.14 -14.44 3.69
N PRO A 225 13.88 -14.47 2.38
CA PRO A 225 12.55 -14.19 1.83
C PRO A 225 11.52 -15.28 2.16
N ASN A 226 11.94 -16.46 2.64
CA ASN A 226 11.04 -17.57 2.96
C ASN A 226 10.54 -17.54 4.41
N PHE A 227 10.86 -16.49 5.17
CA PHE A 227 10.45 -16.33 6.56
C PHE A 227 10.77 -17.56 7.43
N ARG A 228 12.02 -18.05 7.36
CA ARG A 228 12.50 -19.16 8.22
C ARG A 228 13.48 -18.69 9.28
N THR A 229 14.30 -17.72 8.91
CA THR A 229 15.37 -17.17 9.75
C THR A 229 15.30 -15.66 9.84
N VAL A 230 15.91 -15.12 10.89
CA VAL A 230 16.10 -13.69 11.09
C VAL A 230 17.52 -13.40 11.56
N SER A 231 18.04 -12.23 11.19
CA SER A 231 19.36 -11.76 11.62
C SER A 231 19.22 -10.88 12.86
N ILE A 232 20.00 -11.19 13.90
CA ILE A 232 20.00 -10.48 15.19
C ILE A 232 21.39 -9.95 15.54
N VAL A 233 21.46 -8.97 16.45
CA VAL A 233 22.72 -8.52 17.06
C VAL A 233 23.30 -9.64 17.91
N ASP A 234 24.56 -9.98 17.67
CA ASP A 234 25.31 -10.94 18.48
C ASP A 234 25.91 -10.22 19.69
N SER A 235 25.70 -10.77 20.88
CA SER A 235 26.09 -10.15 22.16
C SER A 235 27.58 -10.33 22.43
#